data_AF-A0A847VAK3-F1
#
_entry.id   AF-A0A847VAK3-F1
#
_cell.length_a   1.000
_cell.length_b   1.000
_cell.length_c   1.000
_cell.angle_alpha   90.00
_cell.angle_beta   90.00
_cell.angle_gamma   90.00
#
_symmetry.space_group_name_H-M   'P 1'
#
loop_
_entity.id
_entity.type
_entity.pdbx_description
1 polymer ?
#
loop_
_entity_poly.entity_id
_entity_poly.type
_entity_poly.pdbx_seq_one_letter_code
_entity_poly.pdbx_strand_id
1 'polypeptide(L)'
;MGQGKFAARKLKRDSNRFRWSDVNYARRLLGLDIKSDPLEGAPQARGIVLEKVGVEAKQPNSAIRKCVRVQLIKNGRQVTAFAAGDGAINFIDEHDEVVVEGIGGRLGRSMGDIPGVRFVVTQVNNVSLHEMVIGRKEKPRR
;
A
#
# COMPACT_ATOMS: atom_id res chain seq x y z
N MET A 1 16.32 -34.47 18.18
CA MET A 1 15.35 -34.21 19.26
C MET A 1 15.57 -35.22 20.38
N GLY A 2 15.36 -34.85 21.64
CA GLY A 2 15.40 -35.84 22.74
C GLY A 2 14.13 -36.69 22.74
N GLN A 3 14.26 -38.01 22.80
CA GLN A 3 13.13 -38.95 22.75
C GLN A 3 12.72 -39.50 24.13
N GLY A 4 13.31 -39.00 25.22
CA GLY A 4 13.05 -39.49 26.57
C GLY A 4 11.65 -39.13 27.09
N LYS A 5 11.04 -40.02 27.89
CA LYS A 5 9.70 -39.87 28.49
C LYS A 5 9.52 -38.57 29.31
N PHE A 6 10.60 -38.02 29.87
CA PHE A 6 10.60 -36.78 30.67
C PHE A 6 11.25 -35.57 29.96
N ALA A 7 11.44 -35.64 28.63
CA ALA A 7 12.14 -34.59 27.86
C ALA A 7 11.26 -33.40 27.42
N ALA A 8 9.99 -33.36 27.82
CA ALA A 8 8.99 -32.39 27.34
C ALA A 8 9.43 -30.91 27.47
N ARG A 9 10.05 -30.53 28.60
CA ARG A 9 10.54 -29.15 28.82
C ARG A 9 11.60 -28.75 27.79
N LYS A 10 12.54 -29.67 27.50
CA LYS A 10 13.60 -29.44 26.50
C LYS A 10 13.01 -29.31 25.11
N LEU A 11 12.09 -30.20 24.73
CA LEU A 11 11.40 -30.16 23.44
C LEU A 11 10.62 -28.86 23.23
N LYS A 12 9.89 -28.38 24.24
CA LYS A 12 9.18 -27.10 24.18
C LYS A 12 10.14 -25.91 24.03
N ARG A 13 11.24 -25.90 24.77
CA ARG A 13 12.26 -24.84 24.67
C ARG A 13 12.91 -24.82 23.29
N ASP A 14 13.29 -25.98 22.77
CA ASP A 14 13.91 -26.11 21.46
C ASP A 14 12.91 -25.69 20.36
N SER A 15 11.65 -26.15 20.42
CA SER A 15 10.58 -25.74 19.51
C SER A 15 10.36 -24.23 19.53
N ASN A 16 10.27 -23.61 20.72
CA ASN A 16 10.12 -22.16 20.85
C ASN A 16 11.32 -21.41 20.25
N ARG A 17 12.54 -21.90 20.44
CA ARG A 17 13.74 -21.29 19.86
C ARG A 17 13.72 -21.38 18.34
N PHE A 18 13.45 -22.55 17.77
CA PHE A 18 13.39 -22.73 16.31
C PHE A 18 12.20 -21.99 15.68
N ARG A 19 11.12 -21.76 16.42
CA ARG A 19 9.97 -20.97 15.95
C ARG A 19 10.36 -19.53 15.57
N TRP A 20 11.37 -18.95 16.23
CA TRP A 20 11.89 -17.63 15.88
C TRP A 20 12.68 -17.58 14.56
N SER A 21 13.10 -18.74 14.04
CA SER A 21 13.70 -18.82 12.69
C SER A 21 12.67 -18.68 11.57
N ASP A 22 11.37 -18.83 11.87
CA ASP A 22 10.28 -18.52 10.93
C ASP A 22 10.10 -16.99 10.84
N VAL A 23 10.34 -16.46 9.64
CA VAL A 23 10.26 -15.03 9.34
C VAL A 23 8.84 -14.49 9.57
N ASN A 24 7.80 -15.23 9.22
CA ASN A 24 6.42 -14.78 9.41
C ASN A 24 6.07 -14.69 10.89
N TYR A 25 6.52 -15.69 11.67
CA TYR A 25 6.35 -15.69 13.10
C TYR A 25 7.05 -14.49 13.77
N ALA A 26 8.32 -14.26 13.42
CA ALA A 26 9.10 -13.17 13.97
C ALA A 26 8.51 -11.80 13.60
N ARG A 27 8.14 -11.57 12.33
CA ARG A 27 7.52 -10.31 11.86
C ARG A 27 6.21 -10.01 12.59
N ARG A 28 5.36 -11.03 12.77
CA ARG A 28 4.07 -10.89 13.46
C ARG A 28 4.26 -10.53 14.93
N LEU A 29 5.11 -11.25 15.67
CA LEU A 29 5.30 -10.98 17.10
C LEU A 29 5.97 -9.64 17.39
N LEU A 30 6.89 -9.20 16.53
CA LEU A 30 7.58 -7.93 16.69
C LEU A 30 6.74 -6.73 16.18
N GLY A 31 5.62 -7.00 15.50
CA GLY A 31 4.75 -5.99 14.90
C GLY A 31 5.46 -5.14 13.84
N LEU A 32 6.44 -5.73 13.13
CA LEU A 32 7.31 -4.97 12.21
C LEU A 32 6.55 -4.36 11.04
N ASP A 33 5.53 -5.06 10.56
CA ASP A 33 4.71 -4.62 9.43
C ASP A 33 3.93 -3.35 9.79
N ILE A 34 3.22 -3.35 10.92
CA ILE A 34 2.43 -2.21 11.40
C ILE A 34 3.31 -0.98 11.65
N LYS A 35 4.50 -1.19 12.25
CA LYS A 35 5.44 -0.09 12.56
C LYS A 35 6.02 0.58 11.31
N SER A 36 6.26 -0.21 10.26
CA SER A 36 6.90 0.30 9.03
C SER A 36 5.89 0.83 8.01
N ASP A 37 4.68 0.30 8.02
CA ASP A 37 3.59 0.66 7.10
C ASP A 37 3.20 2.13 7.22
N PRO A 38 3.21 2.90 6.11
CA PRO A 38 2.64 4.26 6.08
C PRO A 38 1.17 4.32 6.49
N LEU A 39 0.42 3.23 6.27
CA LEU A 39 -0.98 3.13 6.68
C LEU A 39 -1.15 2.57 8.10
N GLU A 40 -0.09 2.30 8.86
CA GLU A 40 -0.20 1.82 10.25
C GLU A 40 -1.14 0.60 10.40
N GLY A 41 -1.22 -0.25 9.38
CA GLY A 41 -2.11 -1.43 9.35
C GLY A 41 -3.56 -1.17 8.94
N ALA A 42 -3.93 0.07 8.61
CA ALA A 42 -5.26 0.40 8.11
C ALA A 42 -5.43 0.03 6.62
N PRO A 43 -6.62 -0.42 6.18
CA PRO A 43 -6.86 -0.79 4.78
C PRO A 43 -6.89 0.41 3.83
N GLN A 44 -7.29 1.58 4.32
CA GLN A 44 -7.40 2.82 3.56
C GLN A 44 -6.84 3.99 4.38
N ALA A 45 -6.46 5.08 3.71
CA ALA A 45 -6.19 6.36 4.37
C ALA A 45 -6.60 7.55 3.51
N ARG A 46 -6.88 8.67 4.17
CA ARG A 46 -7.07 9.98 3.53
C ARG A 46 -5.74 10.73 3.44
N GLY A 47 -5.58 11.46 2.35
CA GLY A 47 -4.40 12.28 2.11
C GLY A 47 -4.68 13.45 1.19
N ILE A 48 -3.72 14.35 1.13
CA ILE A 48 -3.74 15.55 0.28
C ILE A 48 -2.72 15.37 -0.84
N VAL A 49 -3.11 15.68 -2.07
CA VAL A 49 -2.21 15.60 -3.23
C VAL A 49 -1.19 16.73 -3.17
N LEU A 50 0.08 16.39 -3.33
CA LEU A 50 1.19 17.35 -3.41
C LEU A 50 1.56 17.67 -4.86
N GLU A 51 1.81 16.64 -5.66
CA GLU A 51 2.27 16.79 -7.04
C GLU A 51 1.87 15.59 -7.91
N LYS A 52 1.71 15.82 -9.22
CA LYS A 52 1.52 14.77 -10.22
C LYS A 52 2.88 14.23 -10.67
N VAL A 53 3.06 12.90 -10.62
CA VAL A 53 4.34 12.24 -10.94
C VAL A 53 4.15 11.19 -12.04
N GLY A 54 5.05 11.18 -13.02
CA GLY A 54 5.17 10.09 -13.99
C GLY A 54 6.19 9.07 -13.51
N VAL A 55 5.80 7.80 -13.40
CA VAL A 55 6.71 6.69 -13.10
C VAL A 55 6.91 5.86 -14.37
N GLU A 56 8.16 5.66 -14.78
CA GLU A 56 8.49 4.82 -15.92
C GLU A 56 8.21 3.34 -15.60
N ALA A 57 7.61 2.64 -16.55
CA ALA A 57 7.36 1.21 -16.42
C ALA A 57 8.68 0.43 -16.39
N LYS A 58 8.69 -0.70 -15.68
CA LYS A 58 9.81 -1.64 -15.74
C LYS A 58 9.92 -2.23 -17.14
N GLN A 59 11.16 -2.39 -17.61
CA GLN A 59 11.48 -3.23 -18.76
C GLN A 59 10.83 -4.62 -18.59
N PRO A 60 10.24 -5.22 -19.64
CA PRO A 60 10.33 -4.92 -21.08
C PRO A 60 9.30 -3.92 -21.62
N ASN A 61 8.44 -3.36 -20.77
CA ASN A 61 7.37 -2.46 -21.20
C ASN A 61 7.89 -1.03 -21.37
N SER A 62 7.29 -0.27 -22.29
CA SER A 62 7.54 1.16 -22.46
C SER A 62 6.24 1.94 -22.23
N ALA A 63 6.14 2.58 -21.07
CA ALA A 63 4.99 3.42 -20.70
C ALA A 63 5.36 4.34 -19.52
N ILE A 64 4.67 5.48 -19.43
CA ILE A 64 4.71 6.35 -18.25
C ILE A 64 3.41 6.16 -17.46
N ARG A 65 3.52 5.53 -16.30
CA ARG A 65 2.41 5.31 -15.36
C ARG A 65 2.15 6.59 -14.58
N LYS A 66 0.96 7.17 -14.76
CA LYS A 66 0.55 8.40 -14.08
C LYS A 66 0.23 8.12 -12.62
N CYS A 67 0.96 8.77 -11.74
CA CYS A 67 0.85 8.65 -10.30
C CYS A 67 0.71 10.03 -9.66
N VAL A 68 0.39 10.07 -8.38
CA VAL A 68 0.34 11.27 -7.56
C VAL A 68 1.10 11.05 -6.28
N ARG A 69 1.79 12.09 -5.80
CA ARG A 69 2.33 12.09 -4.44
C ARG A 69 1.28 12.61 -3.49
N VAL A 70 1.05 11.86 -2.43
CA VAL A 70 0.02 12.10 -1.44
C VAL A 70 0.67 12.22 -0.08
N GLN A 71 0.34 13.27 0.66
CA GLN A 71 0.67 13.38 2.07
C GLN A 71 -0.50 12.85 2.89
N LEU A 72 -0.26 11.82 3.69
CA LEU A 72 -1.28 11.23 4.56
C LEU A 72 -1.63 12.20 5.70
N ILE A 73 -2.91 12.45 5.92
CA ILE A 73 -3.36 13.40 6.96
C ILE A 73 -3.02 12.89 8.36
N LYS A 74 -3.12 11.57 8.57
CA LYS A 74 -2.97 10.99 9.92
C LYS A 74 -1.56 11.07 10.51
N ASN A 75 -0.52 10.99 9.68
CA ASN A 75 0.86 10.88 10.14
C ASN A 75 1.84 11.76 9.35
N GLY A 76 1.35 12.54 8.38
CA GLY A 76 2.16 13.45 7.57
C GLY A 76 3.14 12.75 6.61
N ARG A 77 3.15 11.42 6.55
CA ARG A 77 4.05 10.65 5.67
C ARG A 77 3.64 10.83 4.22
N GLN A 78 4.64 10.92 3.35
CA GLN A 78 4.43 11.05 1.92
C GLN A 78 4.48 9.67 1.26
N VAL A 79 3.49 9.37 0.43
CA VAL A 79 3.38 8.13 -0.34
C VAL A 79 3.09 8.45 -1.80
N THR A 80 3.47 7.53 -2.69
CA THR A 80 3.11 7.61 -4.11
C THR A 80 1.96 6.66 -4.38
N ALA A 81 0.89 7.18 -4.97
CA ALA A 81 -0.31 6.42 -5.33
C ALA A 81 -0.54 6.46 -6.84
N PHE A 82 -0.94 5.32 -7.41
CA PHE A 82 -1.28 5.19 -8.82
C PHE A 82 -2.68 5.74 -9.10
N ALA A 83 -2.84 6.48 -10.20
CA ALA A 83 -4.15 6.94 -10.66
C ALA A 83 -4.73 5.88 -11.61
N ALA A 84 -5.69 5.09 -11.14
CA ALA A 84 -6.27 4.00 -11.91
C ALA A 84 -7.38 4.47 -12.87
N GLY A 85 -7.30 4.01 -14.12
CA GLY A 85 -8.23 4.38 -15.19
C GLY A 85 -7.56 5.26 -16.25
N ASP A 86 -8.06 5.17 -17.48
CA ASP A 86 -7.58 6.04 -18.56
C ASP A 86 -8.04 7.48 -18.32
N GLY A 87 -7.14 8.44 -18.53
CA GLY A 87 -7.39 9.85 -18.23
C GLY A 87 -7.66 10.19 -16.75
N ALA A 88 -7.55 9.23 -15.82
CA ALA A 88 -7.89 9.41 -14.40
C ALA A 88 -7.12 10.58 -13.73
N ILE A 89 -5.89 10.83 -14.20
CA ILE A 89 -5.02 11.90 -13.72
C ILE A 89 -5.58 13.31 -13.99
N ASN A 90 -6.52 13.46 -14.92
CA ASN A 90 -7.15 14.73 -15.25
C ASN A 90 -8.19 15.15 -14.19
N PHE A 91 -8.71 14.20 -13.40
CA PHE A 91 -9.68 14.48 -12.35
C PHE A 91 -9.04 14.83 -11.00
N ILE A 92 -7.75 14.53 -10.84
CA ILE A 92 -7.01 14.76 -9.61
C ILE A 92 -6.21 16.04 -9.79
N ASP A 93 -6.38 17.02 -8.90
CA ASP A 93 -5.60 18.25 -8.90
C ASP A 93 -4.72 18.34 -7.65
N GLU A 94 -3.78 19.30 -7.66
CA GLU A 94 -2.97 19.58 -6.48
C GLU A 94 -3.86 20.10 -5.35
N HIS A 95 -3.52 19.74 -4.11
CA HIS A 95 -4.30 20.03 -2.90
C HIS A 95 -5.68 19.37 -2.81
N ASP A 96 -6.08 18.54 -3.77
CA ASP A 96 -7.27 17.72 -3.61
C ASP A 96 -7.13 16.72 -2.47
N GLU A 97 -8.26 16.41 -1.85
CA GLU A 97 -8.35 15.32 -0.92
C GLU A 97 -8.60 14.00 -1.65
N VAL A 98 -7.78 13.00 -1.33
CA VAL A 98 -7.85 11.67 -1.93
C VAL A 98 -7.90 10.58 -0.88
N VAL A 99 -8.58 9.48 -1.21
CA VAL A 99 -8.53 8.22 -0.47
C VAL A 99 -7.59 7.27 -1.20
N VAL A 100 -6.61 6.74 -0.47
CA VAL A 100 -5.62 5.78 -0.96
C VAL A 100 -5.79 4.41 -0.32
N GLU A 101 -5.55 3.39 -1.12
CA GLU A 101 -5.61 1.97 -0.72
C GLU A 101 -4.37 1.23 -1.20
N GLY A 102 -4.12 0.04 -0.65
CA GLY A 102 -3.08 -0.85 -1.18
C GLY A 102 -3.43 -1.34 -2.59
N ILE A 103 -2.45 -1.33 -3.49
CA ILE A 103 -2.64 -1.74 -4.90
C ILE A 103 -2.89 -3.26 -5.08
N GLY A 104 -2.79 -4.05 -4.00
CA GLY A 104 -3.04 -5.50 -4.04
C GLY A 104 -1.87 -6.35 -4.55
N GLY A 105 -0.63 -5.83 -4.56
CA GLY A 105 0.55 -6.60 -4.97
C GLY A 105 0.97 -7.68 -3.96
N ARG A 106 1.80 -8.63 -4.40
CA ARG A 106 2.28 -9.76 -3.60
C ARG A 106 2.93 -9.28 -2.29
N LEU A 107 2.42 -9.76 -1.15
CA LEU A 107 2.89 -9.39 0.19
C LEU A 107 2.88 -7.86 0.44
N GLY A 108 1.89 -7.14 -0.11
CA GLY A 108 1.75 -5.68 0.07
C GLY A 108 2.80 -4.87 -0.70
N ARG A 109 3.45 -5.47 -1.71
CA ARG A 109 4.44 -4.80 -2.56
C ARG A 109 3.77 -4.15 -3.78
N SER A 110 4.61 -3.53 -4.62
CA SER A 110 4.19 -2.99 -5.91
C SER A 110 3.61 -4.07 -6.82
N MET A 111 2.63 -3.68 -7.64
CA MET A 111 1.97 -4.56 -8.61
C MET A 111 2.54 -4.37 -10.01
N GLY A 112 2.71 -5.48 -10.74
CA GLY A 112 3.05 -5.47 -12.16
C GLY A 112 4.34 -4.71 -12.49
N ASP A 113 4.24 -3.86 -13.51
CA ASP A 113 5.35 -3.10 -14.08
C ASP A 113 5.59 -1.74 -13.42
N ILE A 114 4.87 -1.38 -12.35
CA ILE A 114 4.99 -0.09 -11.68
C ILE A 114 6.02 -0.20 -10.54
N PRO A 115 7.27 0.28 -10.69
CA PRO A 115 8.26 0.18 -9.64
C PRO A 115 7.93 1.12 -8.47
N GLY A 116 8.10 0.64 -7.23
CA GLY A 116 8.07 1.48 -6.03
C GLY A 116 6.69 1.98 -5.59
N VAL A 117 5.66 1.90 -6.44
CA VAL A 117 4.29 2.32 -6.12
C VAL A 117 3.51 1.16 -5.51
N ARG A 118 3.02 1.35 -4.28
CA ARG A 118 2.29 0.31 -3.51
C ARG A 118 0.83 0.67 -3.25
N PHE A 119 0.43 1.89 -3.61
CA PHE A 119 -0.90 2.41 -3.33
C PHE A 119 -1.61 2.83 -4.62
N VAL A 120 -2.93 2.90 -4.56
CA VAL A 120 -3.82 3.34 -5.64
C VAL A 120 -4.81 4.35 -5.08
N VAL A 121 -5.22 5.31 -5.92
CA VAL A 121 -6.26 6.28 -5.58
C VAL A 121 -7.63 5.67 -5.88
N THR A 122 -8.51 5.63 -4.89
CA THR A 122 -9.89 5.10 -5.04
C THR A 122 -10.91 6.22 -5.14
N GLN A 123 -10.73 7.30 -4.40
CA GLN A 123 -11.67 8.43 -4.35
C GLN A 123 -10.95 9.77 -4.36
N VAL A 124 -11.61 10.79 -4.90
CA VAL A 124 -11.17 12.19 -4.92
C VAL A 124 -12.35 13.04 -4.46
N ASN A 125 -12.17 13.92 -3.48
CA ASN A 125 -13.20 14.80 -2.93
C ASN A 125 -14.51 14.06 -2.58
N ASN A 126 -14.40 12.87 -1.96
CA ASN A 126 -15.51 11.96 -1.61
C ASN A 126 -16.29 11.38 -2.79
N VAL A 127 -15.77 11.47 -4.01
CA VAL A 127 -16.33 10.83 -5.21
C VAL A 127 -15.41 9.71 -5.68
N SER A 128 -15.99 8.57 -6.07
CA SER A 128 -15.25 7.44 -6.65
C SER A 128 -14.55 7.84 -7.94
N LEU A 129 -13.25 7.60 -8.03
CA LEU A 129 -12.46 7.87 -9.23
C LEU A 129 -12.95 7.04 -10.42
N HIS A 130 -13.34 5.79 -10.17
CA HIS A 130 -13.86 4.91 -11.21
C HIS A 130 -15.13 5.45 -11.87
N GLU A 131 -16.06 6.00 -11.08
CA GLU A 131 -17.31 6.57 -11.59
C GLU A 131 -17.07 7.88 -12.38
N MET A 132 -16.07 8.66 -12.01
CA MET A 132 -15.65 9.85 -12.77
C MET A 132 -15.01 9.48 -14.10
N VAL A 133 -14.16 8.43 -14.12
CA VAL A 133 -13.54 7.92 -15.35
C VAL A 133 -14.58 7.38 -16.32
N ILE A 134 -15.63 6.69 -15.84
CA ILE A 134 -16.74 6.23 -16.68
C ILE A 134 -17.63 7.41 -17.13
N GLY A 135 -17.62 8.54 -16.41
CA GLY A 135 -18.46 9.71 -16.69
C GLY A 135 -19.86 9.63 -16.07
N ARG A 136 -20.09 8.74 -15.10
CA ARG A 136 -21.37 8.63 -14.38
C ARG A 136 -21.53 9.66 -13.27
N LYS A 137 -20.41 10.14 -12.73
CA LYS A 137 -20.37 11.18 -11.70
C LYS A 137 -19.40 12.26 -12.10
N GLU A 138 -19.75 13.50 -11.78
CA GLU A 138 -18.88 14.64 -11.98
C GLU A 138 -18.12 14.99 -10.70
N LYS A 139 -16.94 15.60 -10.86
CA LYS A 139 -16.17 16.14 -9.75
C LYS A 139 -16.95 17.30 -9.13
N PRO A 140 -17.20 17.30 -7.81
CA PRO A 140 -17.86 18.42 -7.16
C PRO A 140 -16.96 19.65 -7.28
N ARG A 141 -17.49 20.71 -7.89
CA ARG A 141 -16.83 22.02 -7.94
C ARG A 141 -16.97 22.68 -6.57
N ARG A 142 -15.86 23.11 -5.99
CA ARG A 142 -15.82 24.02 -4.84
C ARG A 142 -15.72 25.44 -5.33
#